data_AF-L7TRU2-F1
#
_entry.id   AF-L7TRU2-F1
#
_cell.length_a   1.000
_cell.length_b   1.000
_cell.length_c   1.000
_cell.angle_alpha   90.00
_cell.angle_beta   90.00
_cell.angle_gamma   90.00
#
_symmetry.space_group_name_H-M   'P 1'
#
loop_
_entity.id
_entity.type
_entity.pdbx_description
1 polymer ?
#
loop_
_entity_poly.entity_id
_entity_poly.type
_entity_poly.pdbx_seq_one_letter_code
_entity_poly.pdbx_strand_id
1 'polypeptide(L)'
;TYGHDNEFGFDYLRDNMAWSQDELVQRGHNFAVVDEVDSILVDEARTPLIISGPADQATKWYGDFAKLVTRLKKGEAGNTLKGIEETGDYEVDEKKRTVAIHEPGVAKVEDWLGIDNLYESVNTPLVGYLNNAIKAK
;
A
#
# COMPACT_ATOMS: atom_id res chain seq x y z
N THR A 1 8.66 -27.52 23.53
CA THR A 1 8.12 -26.30 24.15
C THR A 1 6.64 -26.50 24.33
N TYR A 2 6.10 -26.25 25.54
CA TYR A 2 4.66 -26.23 25.79
C TYR A 2 4.18 -24.78 25.78
N GLY A 3 3.01 -24.54 25.22
CA GLY A 3 2.42 -23.21 25.07
C GLY A 3 1.05 -23.32 24.41
N HIS A 4 0.36 -22.19 24.32
CA HIS A 4 -0.96 -22.12 23.68
C HIS A 4 -0.82 -21.88 22.16
N ASP A 5 -1.78 -22.33 21.37
CA ASP A 5 -1.79 -22.21 19.90
C ASP A 5 -1.69 -20.73 19.46
N ASN A 6 -2.43 -19.84 20.12
CA ASN A 6 -2.41 -18.40 19.83
C ASN A 6 -1.02 -17.78 20.08
N GLU A 7 -0.30 -18.22 21.12
CA GLU A 7 1.04 -17.72 21.43
C GLU A 7 2.05 -18.13 20.36
N PHE A 8 2.05 -19.41 19.97
CA PHE A 8 2.91 -19.89 18.89
C PHE A 8 2.57 -19.25 17.54
N GLY A 9 1.29 -19.03 17.27
CA GLY A 9 0.83 -18.34 16.07
C GLY A 9 1.26 -16.87 16.04
N PHE A 10 1.13 -16.14 17.15
CA PHE A 10 1.54 -14.73 17.19
C PHE A 10 3.04 -14.56 17.22
N ASP A 11 3.80 -15.46 17.84
CA ASP A 11 5.25 -15.50 17.72
C ASP A 11 5.67 -15.67 16.26
N TYR A 12 5.02 -16.58 15.53
CA TYR A 12 5.28 -16.76 14.10
C TYR A 12 5.00 -15.50 13.29
N LEU A 13 3.86 -14.84 13.53
CA LEU A 13 3.51 -13.59 12.85
C LEU A 13 4.49 -12.45 13.19
N ARG A 14 4.92 -12.33 14.44
CA ARG A 14 5.89 -11.32 14.88
C ARG A 14 7.27 -11.54 14.28
N ASP A 15 7.73 -12.78 14.23
CA ASP A 15 9.01 -13.13 13.60
C ASP A 15 9.03 -12.76 12.10
N ASN A 16 7.89 -12.84 11.41
CA ASN A 16 7.76 -12.41 10.01
C ASN A 16 7.65 -10.88 9.82
N MET A 17 7.59 -10.11 10.91
CA MET A 17 7.61 -8.64 10.90
C MET A 17 8.87 -8.06 11.57
N ALA A 18 9.78 -8.90 12.04
CA ALA A 18 11.01 -8.48 12.72
C ALA A 18 11.98 -7.79 11.75
N TRP A 19 12.67 -6.76 12.24
CA TRP A 19 13.63 -5.99 11.44
C TRP A 19 15.03 -6.63 11.43
N SER A 20 15.33 -7.45 12.43
CA SER A 20 16.62 -8.10 12.59
C SER A 20 16.49 -9.53 13.11
N GLN A 21 17.52 -10.35 12.89
CA GLN A 21 17.51 -11.76 13.33
C GLN A 21 17.54 -11.90 14.86
N ASP A 22 18.07 -10.90 15.57
CA ASP A 22 18.14 -10.92 17.04
C ASP A 22 16.77 -10.72 17.71
N GLU A 23 15.77 -10.24 16.95
CA GLU A 23 14.38 -10.09 17.40
C GLU A 23 13.56 -11.38 17.24
N LEU A 24 14.09 -12.39 16.54
CA LEU A 24 13.39 -13.65 16.29
C LEU A 24 13.33 -14.52 17.54
N VAL A 25 12.13 -15.02 17.87
CA VAL A 25 11.93 -15.88 19.05
C VAL A 25 11.81 -17.35 18.69
N GLN A 26 11.34 -17.68 17.49
CA GLN A 26 11.19 -19.06 17.03
C GLN A 26 12.47 -19.56 16.33
N ARG A 27 12.76 -20.85 16.51
CA ARG A 27 13.97 -21.51 15.98
C ARG A 27 13.66 -22.51 14.85
N GLY A 28 12.46 -22.39 14.24
CA GLY A 28 11.91 -23.29 13.22
C GLY A 28 10.83 -24.26 13.73
N HIS A 29 10.09 -24.90 12.80
CA HIS A 29 8.93 -25.76 13.09
C HIS A 29 9.18 -27.20 12.66
N ASN A 30 9.79 -28.00 13.54
CA ASN A 30 10.19 -29.37 13.20
C ASN A 30 9.09 -30.40 13.45
N PHE A 31 8.36 -30.27 14.56
CA PHE A 31 7.29 -31.17 14.97
C PHE A 31 6.41 -30.51 16.04
N ALA A 32 5.12 -30.80 16.02
CA ALA A 32 4.16 -30.34 17.01
C ALA A 32 3.19 -31.48 17.39
N VAL A 33 2.89 -31.59 18.68
CA VAL A 33 1.80 -32.43 19.18
C VAL A 33 0.70 -31.48 19.62
N VAL A 34 -0.49 -31.64 19.04
CA VAL A 34 -1.64 -30.79 19.32
C VAL A 34 -2.57 -31.54 20.25
N ASP A 35 -2.79 -31.00 21.43
CA ASP A 35 -3.86 -31.44 22.32
C ASP A 35 -5.19 -30.79 21.90
N GLU A 36 -6.32 -31.44 22.16
CA GLU A 36 -7.65 -30.93 21.77
C GLU A 36 -7.75 -30.55 20.27
N VAL A 37 -7.28 -31.46 19.41
CA VAL A 37 -7.07 -31.21 17.97
C VAL A 37 -8.33 -30.74 17.23
N ASP A 38 -9.50 -31.20 17.64
CA ASP A 38 -10.79 -30.79 17.06
C ASP A 38 -11.09 -29.33 17.39
N SER A 39 -10.87 -28.92 18.63
CA SER A 39 -11.08 -27.53 19.06
C SER A 39 -10.12 -26.58 18.33
N ILE A 40 -8.83 -26.91 18.27
CA ILE A 40 -7.80 -26.03 17.67
C ILE A 40 -7.89 -25.99 16.13
N LEU A 41 -7.93 -27.15 15.46
CA LEU A 41 -7.83 -27.21 13.99
C LEU A 41 -9.17 -27.15 13.25
N VAL A 42 -10.31 -27.22 13.96
CA VAL A 42 -11.64 -27.09 13.36
C VAL A 42 -12.35 -25.85 13.87
N ASP A 43 -12.48 -25.68 15.17
CA ASP A 43 -13.31 -24.62 15.72
C ASP A 43 -12.61 -23.26 15.69
N GLU A 44 -11.41 -23.17 16.26
CA GLU A 44 -10.65 -21.92 16.37
C GLU A 44 -10.05 -21.49 15.03
N ALA A 45 -9.62 -22.44 14.20
CA ALA A 45 -9.07 -22.20 12.86
C ALA A 45 -10.04 -21.49 11.89
N ARG A 46 -11.32 -21.32 12.24
CA ARG A 46 -12.30 -20.56 11.45
C ARG A 46 -12.01 -19.05 11.43
N THR A 47 -11.32 -18.54 12.44
CA THR A 47 -10.95 -17.12 12.51
C THR A 47 -9.45 -17.00 12.31
N PRO A 48 -8.98 -16.23 11.31
CA PRO A 48 -7.55 -16.06 11.09
C PRO A 48 -6.90 -15.31 12.26
N LEU A 49 -5.67 -15.69 12.58
CA LEU A 49 -4.84 -14.95 13.52
C LEU A 49 -4.32 -13.67 12.85
N ILE A 50 -4.64 -12.51 13.40
CA ILE A 50 -4.34 -11.20 12.79
C ILE A 50 -3.60 -10.33 13.81
N ILE A 51 -2.48 -9.73 13.38
CA ILE A 51 -1.88 -8.59 14.07
C ILE A 51 -2.35 -7.32 13.35
N SER A 52 -3.13 -6.49 14.03
CA SER A 52 -3.46 -5.14 13.58
C SER A 52 -2.60 -4.13 14.33
N GLY A 53 -1.94 -3.25 13.58
CA GLY A 53 -1.31 -2.05 14.13
C GLY A 53 -2.28 -0.87 14.09
N PRO A 54 -2.02 0.20 14.87
CA PRO A 54 -2.65 1.48 14.59
C PRO A 54 -2.41 1.83 13.12
N ALA A 55 -3.43 2.37 12.44
CA ALA A 55 -3.21 2.97 11.14
C ALA A 55 -2.16 4.08 11.31
N ASP A 56 -1.19 4.15 10.40
CA ASP A 56 -0.33 5.32 10.31
C ASP A 56 -1.22 6.57 10.32
N GLN A 57 -0.87 7.55 11.17
CA GLN A 57 -1.64 8.79 11.29
C GLN A 57 -1.98 9.31 9.91
N ALA A 58 -3.18 9.87 9.73
CA ALA A 58 -3.59 10.50 8.48
C ALA A 58 -2.51 11.47 8.03
N THR A 59 -1.67 11.02 7.11
CA THR A 59 -0.43 11.70 6.82
C THR A 59 -0.82 13.05 6.24
N LYS A 60 -0.09 14.11 6.62
CA LYS A 60 -0.27 15.46 6.07
C LYS A 60 -0.49 15.42 4.54
N TRP A 61 0.16 14.47 3.87
CA TRP A 61 -0.02 14.10 2.47
C TRP A 61 -1.48 13.91 2.02
N TYR A 62 -2.38 13.26 2.76
CA TYR A 62 -3.77 13.11 2.31
C TYR A 62 -4.46 14.47 2.10
N GLY A 63 -4.29 15.40 3.05
CA GLY A 63 -4.85 16.75 2.93
C GLY A 63 -4.17 17.58 1.84
N ASP A 64 -2.86 17.41 1.71
CA ASP A 64 -2.03 18.12 0.72
C ASP A 64 -2.36 17.67 -0.71
N PHE A 65 -2.41 16.36 -0.97
CA PHE A 65 -2.79 15.79 -2.26
C PHE A 65 -4.25 16.07 -2.61
N ALA A 66 -5.17 16.03 -1.64
CA ALA A 66 -6.57 16.41 -1.89
C ALA A 66 -6.70 17.86 -2.41
N LYS A 67 -5.87 18.78 -1.92
CA LYS A 67 -5.80 20.15 -2.45
C LYS A 67 -5.11 20.20 -3.81
N LEU A 68 -4.00 19.48 -3.97
CA LEU A 68 -3.23 19.45 -5.21
C LEU A 68 -4.07 18.99 -6.40
N VAL A 69 -4.82 17.90 -6.27
CA VAL A 69 -5.56 17.30 -7.39
C VAL A 69 -6.69 18.20 -7.92
N THR A 70 -7.13 19.20 -7.14
CA THR A 70 -8.08 20.21 -7.62
C THR A 70 -7.47 21.14 -8.67
N ARG A 71 -6.13 21.30 -8.67
CA ARG A 71 -5.39 22.12 -9.62
C ARG A 71 -5.05 21.37 -10.90
N LEU A 72 -5.05 20.03 -10.84
CA LEU A 72 -4.82 19.16 -11.99
C LEU A 72 -6.07 19.09 -12.88
N LYS A 73 -5.85 19.14 -14.19
CA LYS A 73 -6.89 19.04 -15.21
C LYS A 73 -6.93 17.63 -15.79
N LYS A 74 -8.11 17.01 -15.80
CA LYS A 74 -8.34 15.77 -16.53
C LYS A 74 -8.20 16.05 -18.03
N GLY A 75 -7.50 15.19 -18.75
CA GLY A 75 -7.47 15.18 -20.20
C GLY A 75 -7.50 13.76 -20.75
N GLU A 76 -6.97 13.61 -21.96
CA GLU A 76 -7.02 12.36 -22.74
C GLU A 76 -5.60 11.94 -23.14
N ALA A 77 -5.30 10.65 -23.11
CA ALA A 77 -4.05 10.13 -23.65
C ALA A 77 -3.87 10.52 -25.12
N GLY A 78 -2.63 10.92 -25.42
CA GLY A 78 -2.19 11.06 -26.79
C GLY A 78 -2.17 9.72 -27.52
N ASN A 79 -2.37 9.75 -28.83
CA ASN A 79 -2.16 8.62 -29.70
C ASN A 79 -1.33 9.06 -30.90
N THR A 80 -0.02 8.80 -30.82
CA THR A 80 0.97 9.17 -31.85
C THR A 80 0.65 8.54 -33.20
N LEU A 81 0.02 7.35 -33.23
CA LEU A 81 -0.37 6.67 -34.48
C LEU A 81 -1.61 7.30 -35.14
N LYS A 82 -2.42 8.03 -34.38
CA LYS A 82 -3.62 8.73 -34.86
C LYS A 82 -3.45 10.24 -34.93
N GLY A 83 -2.26 10.77 -34.62
CA GLY A 83 -2.00 12.20 -34.56
C GLY A 83 -2.80 12.93 -33.47
N ILE A 84 -3.19 12.23 -32.40
CA ILE A 84 -3.90 12.80 -31.26
C ILE A 84 -2.85 13.22 -30.24
N GLU A 85 -2.81 14.51 -29.91
CA GLU A 85 -1.92 15.02 -28.86
C GLU A 85 -2.46 14.68 -27.47
N GLU A 86 -1.54 14.43 -26.55
CA GLU A 86 -1.87 14.26 -25.13
C GLU A 86 -2.37 15.59 -24.56
N THR A 87 -3.47 15.54 -23.80
CA THR A 87 -4.06 16.74 -23.21
C THR A 87 -4.20 16.60 -21.70
N GLY A 88 -4.18 17.74 -21.01
CA GLY A 88 -4.36 17.77 -19.55
C GLY A 88 -3.17 17.20 -18.77
N ASP A 89 -3.40 17.02 -17.47
CA ASP A 89 -2.37 16.61 -16.51
C ASP A 89 -2.46 15.12 -16.17
N TYR A 90 -3.64 14.52 -16.33
CA TYR A 90 -3.87 13.10 -16.07
C TYR A 90 -5.06 12.60 -16.89
N GLU A 91 -5.10 11.29 -17.10
CA GLU A 91 -6.24 10.59 -17.66
C GLU A 91 -6.80 9.52 -16.70
N VAL A 92 -8.05 9.12 -16.94
CA VAL A 92 -8.75 8.11 -16.16
C VAL A 92 -9.36 7.08 -17.10
N ASP A 93 -8.90 5.84 -17.00
CA ASP A 93 -9.55 4.69 -17.65
C ASP A 93 -10.58 4.10 -16.69
N GLU A 94 -11.84 4.47 -16.89
CA GLU A 94 -12.96 4.01 -16.05
C GLU A 94 -13.22 2.50 -16.18
N LYS A 95 -12.89 1.90 -17.33
CA LYS A 95 -13.06 0.45 -17.53
C LYS A 95 -12.05 -0.33 -16.71
N LYS A 96 -10.80 0.15 -16.66
CA LYS A 96 -9.72 -0.48 -15.89
C LYS A 96 -9.63 0.04 -14.46
N ARG A 97 -10.37 1.11 -14.11
CA ARG A 97 -10.28 1.83 -12.83
C ARG A 97 -8.86 2.28 -12.51
N THR A 98 -8.14 2.69 -13.55
CA THR A 98 -6.75 3.16 -13.47
C THR A 98 -6.67 4.65 -13.78
N VAL A 99 -5.72 5.32 -13.15
CA VAL A 99 -5.36 6.72 -13.42
C VAL A 99 -3.93 6.71 -13.95
N ALA A 100 -3.68 7.46 -15.00
CA ALA A 100 -2.34 7.71 -15.50
C ALA A 100 -2.08 9.22 -15.45
N ILE A 101 -0.93 9.61 -14.90
CA ILE A 101 -0.50 11.01 -14.87
C ILE A 101 0.40 11.27 -16.08
N HIS A 102 0.17 12.40 -16.76
CA HIS A 102 0.96 12.84 -17.90
C HIS A 102 2.19 13.62 -17.42
N GLU A 103 3.20 13.80 -18.28
CA GLU A 103 4.41 14.57 -17.95
C GLU A 103 4.12 15.99 -17.40
N PRO A 104 3.20 16.78 -17.98
CA PRO A 104 2.84 18.10 -17.43
C PRO A 104 2.23 18.02 -16.02
N GLY A 105 1.53 16.92 -15.73
CA GLY A 105 0.98 16.65 -14.41
C GLY A 105 2.05 16.33 -13.39
N VAL A 106 3.03 15.49 -13.76
CA VAL A 106 4.18 15.15 -12.90
C VAL A 106 4.95 16.41 -12.52
N ALA A 107 5.30 17.25 -13.51
CA ALA A 107 6.03 18.49 -13.26
C ALA A 107 5.29 19.45 -12.28
N LYS A 108 3.96 19.55 -12.38
CA LYS A 108 3.14 20.34 -11.43
C LYS A 108 3.14 19.75 -10.02
N VAL A 109 3.16 18.42 -9.92
CA VAL A 109 3.19 17.72 -8.64
C VAL A 109 4.55 17.93 -7.98
N GLU A 110 5.63 17.79 -8.74
CA GLU A 110 7.01 18.01 -8.29
C GLU A 110 7.23 19.45 -7.80
N ASP A 111 6.82 20.45 -8.60
CA ASP A 111 6.90 21.88 -8.22
C ASP A 111 6.13 22.19 -6.94
N TRP A 112 4.94 21.62 -6.78
CA TRP A 112 4.11 21.87 -5.60
C TRP A 112 4.65 21.20 -4.33
N LEU A 113 5.24 20.02 -4.47
CA LEU A 113 5.84 19.27 -3.37
C LEU A 113 7.27 19.74 -3.06
N GLY A 114 7.91 20.47 -3.96
CA GLY A 114 9.31 20.89 -3.85
C GLY A 114 10.29 19.72 -3.93
N ILE A 115 9.98 18.72 -4.74
CA ILE A 115 10.81 17.53 -4.96
C ILE A 115 11.33 17.50 -6.39
N ASP A 116 12.53 16.96 -6.59
CA ASP A 116 13.15 16.90 -7.92
C ASP A 116 12.58 15.79 -8.80
N ASN A 117 12.18 14.66 -8.20
CA ASN A 117 11.67 13.50 -8.93
C ASN A 117 10.66 12.71 -8.09
N LEU A 118 9.41 12.64 -8.57
CA LEU A 118 8.32 11.90 -7.92
C LEU A 118 8.57 10.38 -7.87
N TYR A 119 9.37 9.84 -8.79
CA TYR A 119 9.62 8.41 -8.95
C TYR A 119 10.89 7.91 -8.23
N GLU A 120 11.53 8.74 -7.42
CA GLU A 120 12.61 8.27 -6.55
C GLU A 120 12.12 7.28 -5.48
N SER A 121 13.01 6.38 -5.05
CA SER A 121 12.68 5.35 -4.05
C SER A 121 12.13 5.93 -2.75
N VAL A 122 12.62 7.10 -2.35
CA VAL A 122 12.15 7.85 -1.16
C VAL A 122 10.73 8.42 -1.34
N ASN A 123 10.32 8.72 -2.58
CA ASN A 123 9.05 9.36 -2.92
C ASN A 123 7.99 8.38 -3.42
N THR A 124 8.32 7.09 -3.54
CA THR A 124 7.39 6.04 -4.00
C THR A 124 6.04 6.05 -3.27
N PRO A 125 5.95 6.29 -1.94
CA PRO A 125 4.66 6.41 -1.26
C PRO A 125 3.78 7.56 -1.78
N LEU A 126 4.38 8.68 -2.23
CA LEU A 126 3.68 9.87 -2.74
C LEU A 126 2.85 9.57 -3.99
N VAL A 127 3.32 8.67 -4.85
CA VAL A 127 2.57 8.20 -6.03
C VAL A 127 1.26 7.53 -5.61
N GLY A 128 1.27 6.79 -4.50
CA GLY A 128 0.07 6.20 -3.92
C GLY A 128 -0.93 7.25 -3.46
N TYR A 129 -0.48 8.29 -2.75
CA TYR A 129 -1.33 9.41 -2.31
C TYR A 129 -1.94 10.17 -3.49
N LEU A 130 -1.14 10.45 -4.53
CA LEU A 130 -1.60 11.10 -5.76
C LEU A 130 -2.70 10.30 -6.45
N ASN A 131 -2.46 9.02 -6.71
CA ASN A 131 -3.42 8.15 -7.38
C ASN A 131 -4.73 8.04 -6.60
N ASN A 132 -4.65 7.91 -5.27
CA ASN A 132 -5.82 7.85 -4.41
C ASN A 132 -6.59 9.18 -4.41
N ALA A 133 -5.90 10.32 -4.37
CA ALA A 133 -6.52 11.63 -4.40
C ALA A 133 -7.21 11.89 -5.76
N ILE A 134 -6.61 11.49 -6.88
CA ILE A 134 -7.25 11.64 -8.21
C ILE A 134 -8.48 10.75 -8.32
N LYS A 135 -8.43 9.50 -7.82
CA LYS A 135 -9.58 8.58 -7.82
C LYS A 135 -10.74 9.05 -6.93
N ALA A 136 -10.44 9.80 -5.87
CA ALA A 136 -11.44 10.30 -4.94
C ALA A 136 -12.11 11.61 -5.37
N LYS A 137 -11.52 12.33 -6.34
CA LYS A 137 -12.04 13.58 -6.92
C LYS A 137 -13.23 13.32 -7.82
#